data_AF-A0A3C0FV62-F1
#
_entry.id   AF-A0A3C0FV62-F1
#
_cell.length_a   1.000
_cell.length_b   1.000
_cell.length_c   1.000
_cell.angle_alpha   90.00
_cell.angle_beta   90.00
_cell.angle_gamma   90.00
#
_symmetry.space_group_name_H-M   'P 1'
#
loop_
_entity.id
_entity.type
_entity.pdbx_description
1 polymer ?
#
loop_
_entity_poly.entity_id
_entity_poly.type
_entity_poly.pdbx_seq_one_letter_code
_entity_poly.pdbx_strand_id
1 'polypeptide(L)'
;GFFLDFIEIVFVVIPIVGPILLKLDVDPVWLGVMIAINLQTSFLTPPFGFALFYLRGVAPAAIKTWDIYRGIVPFVVIQMLGLCLVAAFPWLATWLPSVLF
;
A
#
# COMPACT_ATOMS: atom_id res chain seq x y z
N GLY A 1 5.40 17.63 -6.33
CA GLY A 1 5.88 16.63 -5.36
C GLY A 1 4.88 16.60 -4.25
N PHE A 2 4.24 15.46 -4.01
CA PHE A 2 3.48 15.29 -2.77
C PHE A 2 4.52 15.03 -1.67
N PHE A 3 4.40 15.75 -0.56
CA PHE A 3 5.53 16.02 0.33
C PHE A 3 5.95 14.86 1.23
N LEU A 4 5.21 13.74 1.29
CA LEU A 4 5.46 12.65 2.24
C LEU A 4 5.79 11.32 1.54
N ASP A 5 7.06 10.91 1.61
CA ASP A 5 7.53 9.57 1.20
C ASP A 5 7.07 8.47 2.19
N PHE A 6 7.15 7.19 1.81
CA PHE A 6 6.77 6.07 2.69
C PHE A 6 7.55 6.09 4.01
N ILE A 7 8.82 6.50 3.99
CA ILE A 7 9.64 6.68 5.20
C ILE A 7 9.00 7.75 6.09
N GLU A 8 8.60 8.89 5.54
CA GLU A 8 7.97 9.95 6.33
C GLU A 8 6.60 9.52 6.89
N ILE A 9 5.81 8.77 6.13
CA ILE A 9 4.56 8.21 6.63
C ILE A 9 4.84 7.28 7.82
N VAL A 10 5.79 6.36 7.68
CA VAL A 10 6.11 5.36 8.71
C VAL A 10 6.70 5.99 9.97
N PHE A 11 7.60 6.97 9.82
CA PHE A 11 8.31 7.56 10.95
C PHE A 11 7.63 8.79 11.56
N VAL A 12 6.74 9.47 10.83
CA VAL A 12 6.06 10.69 11.31
C VAL A 12 4.57 10.43 11.51
N VAL A 13 3.86 9.93 10.50
CA VAL A 13 2.39 9.83 10.55
C VAL A 13 1.94 8.67 11.45
N ILE A 14 2.53 7.48 11.31
CA ILE A 14 2.12 6.30 12.09
C ILE A 14 2.31 6.51 13.61
N PRO A 15 3.43 7.05 14.12
CA PRO A 15 3.60 7.28 15.56
C PRO A 15 2.62 8.31 16.13
N ILE A 16 2.12 9.22 15.31
CA ILE A 16 1.11 10.22 15.70
C ILE A 16 -0.30 9.60 15.71
N VAL A 17 -0.67 8.90 14.64
CA VAL A 17 -2.04 8.38 14.44
C VAL A 17 -2.26 7.02 15.11
N GLY A 18 -1.24 6.16 15.10
CA GLY A 18 -1.30 4.80 15.62
C GLY A 18 -1.80 4.71 17.06
N PRO A 19 -1.20 5.44 18.03
CA PRO A 19 -1.66 5.41 19.42
C PRO A 19 -3.12 5.86 19.59
N ILE A 20 -3.62 6.76 18.73
CA ILE A 20 -5.01 7.20 18.76
C ILE A 20 -5.93 6.07 18.30
N LEU A 21 -5.57 5.39 17.20
CA LEU A 21 -6.35 4.26 16.67
C LEU A 21 -6.35 3.07 17.63
N LEU A 22 -5.22 2.76 18.27
CA LEU A 22 -5.15 1.69 19.26
C LEU A 22 -6.01 1.98 20.51
N LYS A 23 -6.18 3.26 20.87
CA LYS A 23 -7.11 3.66 21.94
C LYS A 23 -8.59 3.55 21.55
N LEU A 24 -8.89 3.42 20.25
CA LEU A 24 -10.23 3.16 19.73
C LEU A 24 -10.51 1.66 19.59
N ASP A 25 -9.74 0.80 20.29
CA ASP A 25 -9.83 -0.66 20.24
C ASP A 25 -9.64 -1.25 18.83
N VAL A 26 -8.91 -0.54 17.96
CA VAL A 26 -8.50 -1.07 16.65
C VAL A 26 -7.39 -2.10 16.85
N ASP A 27 -7.56 -3.27 16.23
CA ASP A 27 -6.56 -4.32 16.28
C ASP A 27 -5.23 -3.86 15.62
N PRO A 28 -4.09 -3.97 16.33
CA PRO A 28 -2.80 -3.48 15.84
C PRO A 28 -2.30 -4.25 14.62
N VAL A 29 -2.60 -5.55 14.51
CA VAL A 29 -2.19 -6.38 13.38
C VAL A 29 -2.97 -5.96 12.14
N TRP A 30 -4.30 -5.84 12.25
CA TRP A 30 -5.14 -5.38 11.17
C TRP A 30 -4.72 -3.98 10.70
N LEU A 31 -4.47 -3.05 11.62
CA LEU A 31 -4.01 -1.70 11.31
C LEU A 31 -2.68 -1.73 10.54
N GLY A 32 -1.71 -2.51 11.01
CA GLY A 32 -0.42 -2.68 10.36
C GLY A 32 -0.55 -3.24 8.94
N VAL A 33 -1.40 -4.26 8.76
CA VAL A 33 -1.65 -4.87 7.44
C VAL A 33 -2.32 -3.87 6.49
N MET A 34 -3.32 -3.13 6.96
CA MET A 34 -4.00 -2.10 6.17
C MET A 34 -3.03 -1.00 5.69
N ILE A 35 -2.17 -0.52 6.58
CA ILE A 35 -1.14 0.46 6.24
C ILE A 35 -0.15 -0.13 5.23
N ALA A 36 0.30 -1.38 5.43
CA ALA A 36 1.25 -2.04 4.53
C ALA A 36 0.68 -2.20 3.10
N ILE A 37 -0.56 -2.68 2.97
CA ILE A 37 -1.23 -2.83 1.67
C ILE A 37 -1.40 -1.46 0.99
N ASN A 38 -1.79 -0.44 1.74
CA ASN A 38 -1.98 0.91 1.21
C ASN A 38 -0.66 1.53 0.72
N LEU A 39 0.40 1.44 1.53
CA LEU A 39 1.74 1.89 1.15
C LEU A 39 2.26 1.15 -0.08
N GLN A 40 2.10 -0.18 -0.14
CA GLN A 40 2.47 -0.97 -1.32
C GLN A 40 1.74 -0.49 -2.59
N THR A 41 0.45 -0.17 -2.48
CA THR A 41 -0.35 0.34 -3.60
C THR A 41 0.22 1.65 -4.14
N SER A 42 0.66 2.55 -3.25
CA SER A 42 1.21 3.86 -3.62
C SER A 42 2.44 3.77 -4.52
N PHE A 43 3.27 2.71 -4.37
CA PHE A 43 4.42 2.45 -5.23
C PHE A 43 4.05 2.07 -6.68
N LEU A 44 2.81 1.65 -6.92
CA LEU A 44 2.31 1.16 -8.20
C LEU A 44 1.45 2.21 -8.95
N THR A 45 1.03 3.30 -8.30
CA THR A 45 0.22 4.35 -8.92
C THR A 45 0.99 5.67 -9.07
N PRO A 46 0.91 6.38 -10.22
CA PRO A 46 1.40 7.76 -10.31
C PRO A 46 0.56 8.60 -9.33
N PRO A 47 1.14 9.23 -8.28
CA PRO A 47 2.33 10.09 -8.28
C PRO A 47 3.55 9.59 -7.48
N PHE A 48 3.47 8.43 -6.82
CA PHE A 48 4.54 7.77 -6.03
C PHE A 48 5.05 6.48 -6.70
N GLY A 49 4.83 6.38 -8.01
CA GLY A 49 5.15 5.23 -8.83
C GLY A 49 6.65 5.00 -9.02
N PHE A 50 7.43 4.82 -7.95
CA PHE A 50 8.86 4.51 -8.05
C PHE A 50 9.09 3.28 -8.93
N ALA A 51 8.25 2.25 -8.80
CA ALA A 51 8.31 1.08 -9.67
C ALA A 51 8.02 1.44 -11.14
N LEU A 52 7.05 2.32 -11.39
CA LEU A 52 6.71 2.81 -12.73
C LEU A 52 7.82 3.65 -13.36
N PHE A 53 8.42 4.56 -12.58
CA PHE A 53 9.52 5.41 -13.05
C PHE A 53 10.82 4.63 -13.22
N TYR A 54 11.06 3.65 -12.35
CA TYR A 54 12.16 2.71 -12.51
C TYR A 54 12.01 1.90 -13.80
N LEU A 55 10.83 1.32 -14.03
CA LEU A 55 10.53 0.62 -15.29
C LEU A 55 10.67 1.54 -16.50
N ARG A 56 10.21 2.79 -16.40
CA ARG A 56 10.40 3.75 -17.50
C ARG A 56 11.87 4.07 -17.75
N GLY A 57 12.71 4.12 -16.71
CA GLY A 57 14.14 4.39 -16.81
C GLY A 57 14.93 3.28 -17.51
N VAL A 58 14.50 2.02 -17.38
CA VAL A 58 15.13 0.86 -18.06
C VAL A 58 14.41 0.45 -19.36
N ALA A 59 13.19 0.94 -19.60
CA ALA A 59 12.40 0.57 -20.77
C ALA A 59 12.97 1.16 -22.07
N PRO A 60 13.06 0.36 -23.15
CA PRO A 60 13.43 0.83 -24.48
C PRO A 60 12.52 1.97 -24.98
N ALA A 61 13.03 2.84 -25.84
CA ALA A 61 12.27 3.98 -26.39
C ALA A 61 11.00 3.57 -27.19
N ALA A 62 10.92 2.32 -27.63
CA ALA A 62 9.73 1.76 -28.28
C ALA A 62 8.53 1.62 -27.32
N ILE A 63 8.78 1.44 -26.01
CA ILE A 63 7.73 1.32 -25.00
C ILE A 63 7.37 2.72 -24.50
N LYS A 64 6.13 3.13 -24.75
CA LYS A 64 5.66 4.44 -24.29
C LYS A 64 5.32 4.35 -22.80
N THR A 65 5.43 5.47 -22.11
CA THR A 65 4.99 5.57 -20.70
C THR A 65 3.55 5.11 -20.50
N TRP A 66 2.70 5.33 -21.52
CA TRP A 66 1.31 4.89 -21.51
C TRP A 66 1.12 3.37 -21.49
N ASP A 67 2.02 2.63 -22.13
CA ASP A 67 1.98 1.16 -22.14
C ASP A 67 2.29 0.62 -20.74
N ILE A 68 3.26 1.23 -20.06
CA ILE A 68 3.61 0.92 -18.67
C ILE A 68 2.43 1.23 -17.74
N TYR A 69 1.78 2.39 -17.93
CA TYR A 69 0.64 2.80 -17.10
C TYR A 69 -0.58 1.90 -17.30
N ARG A 70 -0.86 1.46 -18.53
CA ARG A 70 -1.91 0.47 -18.78
C ARG A 70 -1.57 -0.91 -18.21
N GLY A 71 -0.31 -1.31 -18.28
CA GLY A 71 0.15 -2.60 -17.77
C GLY A 71 -0.04 -2.76 -16.26
N ILE A 72 0.04 -1.66 -15.50
CA ILE A 72 -0.09 -1.73 -14.03
C ILE A 72 -1.53 -1.73 -13.52
N VAL A 73 -2.50 -1.26 -14.32
CA VAL A 73 -3.92 -1.19 -13.95
C VAL A 73 -4.46 -2.51 -13.36
N PRO A 74 -4.29 -3.70 -13.98
CA PRO A 74 -4.79 -4.94 -13.39
C PRO A 74 -4.20 -5.24 -12.00
N PHE A 75 -2.93 -4.89 -11.77
CA PHE A 75 -2.29 -5.09 -10.47
C PHE A 75 -2.86 -4.14 -9.40
N VAL A 76 -3.10 -2.87 -9.77
CA VAL A 76 -3.74 -1.90 -8.88
C VAL A 76 -5.16 -2.36 -8.53
N VAL A 77 -5.92 -2.89 -9.49
CA VAL A 77 -7.27 -3.42 -9.23
C VAL A 77 -7.24 -4.58 -8.24
N ILE A 78 -6.34 -5.55 -8.41
CA ILE A 78 -6.18 -6.67 -7.47
C ILE A 78 -5.78 -6.16 -6.08
N GLN A 79 -4.87 -5.20 -6.01
CA GLN A 79 -4.42 -4.61 -4.76
C GLN A 79 -5.56 -3.89 -4.02
N MET A 80 -6.36 -3.11 -4.75
CA MET A 80 -7.54 -2.43 -4.20
C MET A 80 -8.60 -3.43 -3.75
N LEU A 81 -8.81 -4.52 -4.49
CA LEU A 81 -9.70 -5.60 -4.05
C LEU A 81 -9.20 -6.23 -2.76
N GLY A 82 -7.90 -6.52 -2.65
CA GLY A 82 -7.30 -7.03 -1.42
C GLY A 82 -7.48 -6.08 -0.25
N LEU A 83 -7.23 -4.78 -0.45
CA LEU A 83 -7.44 -3.74 0.55
C LEU A 83 -8.91 -3.71 1.02
N CYS A 84 -9.86 -3.71 0.10
CA CYS A 84 -11.29 -3.71 0.41
C CYS A 84 -11.72 -4.99 1.14
N LEU A 85 -11.18 -6.15 0.76
CA LEU A 85 -11.47 -7.42 1.42
C LEU A 85 -10.96 -7.41 2.86
N VAL A 86 -9.72 -7.03 3.11
CA VAL A 86 -9.16 -6.95 4.47
C VAL A 86 -9.89 -5.88 5.29
N ALA A 87 -10.30 -4.78 4.67
CA ALA A 87 -11.09 -3.74 5.33
C ALA A 87 -12.48 -4.25 5.77
N ALA A 88 -13.16 -5.01 4.92
CA ALA A 88 -14.48 -5.59 5.22
C ALA A 88 -14.41 -6.81 6.14
N PHE A 89 -13.31 -7.56 6.09
CA PHE A 89 -13.11 -8.81 6.79
C PHE A 89 -11.78 -8.81 7.57
N PRO A 90 -11.72 -8.18 8.76
CA PRO A 90 -10.49 -8.03 9.52
C PRO A 90 -9.79 -9.34 9.89
N TRP A 91 -10.58 -10.41 10.04
CA TRP A 91 -10.07 -11.76 10.33
C TRP A 91 -9.11 -12.28 9.26
N LEU A 92 -9.16 -11.78 8.02
CA LEU A 92 -8.18 -12.12 6.98
C LEU A 92 -6.75 -11.72 7.38
N ALA A 93 -6.60 -10.65 8.16
CA ALA A 93 -5.30 -10.20 8.66
C ALA A 93 -4.93 -10.87 9.98
N THR A 94 -5.91 -11.13 10.86
CA THR A 94 -5.65 -11.53 12.25
C THR A 94 -5.72 -13.04 12.49
N TRP A 95 -6.36 -13.81 11.60
CA TRP A 95 -6.57 -15.24 11.77
C TRP A 95 -5.27 -16.02 11.90
N LEU A 96 -4.32 -15.84 10.98
CA LEU A 96 -3.07 -16.59 10.99
C LEU A 96 -2.25 -16.32 12.28
N PRO A 97 -2.03 -15.06 12.70
CA PRO A 97 -1.42 -14.75 13.98
C PRO A 97 -2.13 -15.40 15.17
N SER A 98 -3.47 -15.39 15.21
CA SER A 98 -4.24 -15.97 16.33
C SER A 98 -4.13 -17.49 16.47
N VAL A 99 -3.68 -18.19 15.42
CA VAL A 99 -3.48 -19.65 15.42
C VAL A 99 -2.03 -19.99 15.77
N LEU A 100 -1.08 -19.12 15.46
CA LEU A 100 0.36 -19.35 15.65
C LEU A 100 0.90 -18.86 16.99
N PHE A 101 0.28 -17.83 17.58
CA PHE A 101 0.72 -17.18 18.82
C PHE A 101 -0.40 -17.19 19.86
#